data_AF-A0A2P7U309-F1
#
_entry.id   AF-A0A2P7U309-F1
#
_cell.length_a   1.000
_cell.length_b   1.000
_cell.length_c   1.000
_cell.angle_alpha   90.00
_cell.angle_beta   90.00
_cell.angle_gamma   90.00
#
_symmetry.space_group_name_H-M   'P 1'
#
loop_
_entity.id
_entity.type
_entity.pdbx_description
1 polymer ?
#
loop_
_entity_poly.entity_id
_entity_poly.type
_entity_poly.pdbx_seq_one_letter_code
_entity_poly.pdbx_strand_id
1 'polypeptide(L)'
;MSGMKPPHWQVLAALSDGLPQHVSQLSRLAGVKPQQLNGFWHQMPPHIRGLLRQHDGQWRLVRRLAVFEAEALQCLAKEHGFQTALKHECVSSNDEILALARESAQKAHKALCVAHVQSKGRGRQGRSWQHRLGECLMFSFGWAFDKPQHELSALALVAALACNRALAKLGLNTQIKWPNDLVVGRDKLGGILIETVRNGGKTVAVVGIGVNFVLPKEVENAASVQALFQTTSQRGATANQLMSILLAELNGAFEAFTHSGFGVMSGEYQTANRDHNRAVILLQDGVVIHEGTVSGVNEQGALRLATAAGGKTIVSGEISLRPNDHPAPQTIVRNERYLLLDGGNSQLKWAWVENGAFGEVSRAPYRDLSRLGEAWRERSDGLLKIVGCAVCGEAKKALVAEQLQQPVKWLPSMAQGLGVRNHYRYPAEHGSDRWFNALGSRRFSQNACVVVSCGTAVTIDALTDDNHYLGGTIMPGFHLMKEAMALKTANLNRPVGKVYPFPTTTSNALASGMMDAVCGALVMMHGRLKQKIGVEKAVDIIITGGGAAKVVQALPEAFVLDNTVKIVDNLVIYGLLNWIEQK
;
A
#
# COMPACT_ATOMS: atom_id res chain seq x y z
N MET A 1 2.46 -26.94 -10.41
CA MET A 1 1.93 -27.96 -9.49
C MET A 1 2.94 -28.19 -8.38
N SER A 2 2.52 -28.49 -7.15
CA SER A 2 3.39 -28.48 -5.96
C SER A 2 4.35 -29.67 -5.84
N GLY A 3 4.10 -30.74 -6.60
CA GLY A 3 4.85 -32.00 -6.51
C GLY A 3 4.51 -32.84 -5.26
N MET A 4 3.56 -32.38 -4.42
CA MET A 4 3.16 -33.08 -3.19
C MET A 4 2.21 -34.24 -3.47
N LYS A 5 2.59 -35.42 -2.97
CA LYS A 5 1.77 -36.64 -2.92
C LYS A 5 0.74 -36.62 -1.77
N PRO A 6 -0.32 -37.45 -1.78
CA PRO A 6 -1.36 -37.46 -0.74
C PRO A 6 -0.86 -37.52 0.72
N PRO A 7 0.16 -38.34 1.07
CA PRO A 7 0.68 -38.35 2.45
C PRO A 7 1.25 -37.01 2.90
N HIS A 8 1.81 -36.21 1.99
CA HIS A 8 2.31 -34.88 2.33
C HIS A 8 1.17 -33.95 2.76
N TRP A 9 0.04 -34.02 2.07
CA TRP A 9 -1.14 -33.23 2.41
C TRP A 9 -1.73 -33.63 3.76
N GLN A 10 -1.79 -34.93 4.06
CA GLN A 10 -2.27 -35.45 5.34
C GLN A 10 -1.41 -34.98 6.51
N VAL A 11 -0.08 -35.09 6.39
CA VAL A 11 0.85 -34.62 7.43
C VAL A 11 0.78 -33.10 7.59
N LEU A 12 0.70 -32.35 6.48
CA LEU A 12 0.59 -30.90 6.53
C LEU A 12 -0.73 -30.44 7.17
N ALA A 13 -1.85 -31.09 6.85
CA ALA A 13 -3.15 -30.83 7.44
C ALA A 13 -3.16 -31.11 8.95
N ALA A 14 -2.54 -32.21 9.40
CA ALA A 14 -2.43 -32.53 10.83
C ALA A 14 -1.63 -31.48 11.63
N LEU A 15 -0.75 -30.73 10.98
CA LEU A 15 0.08 -29.70 11.59
C LEU A 15 -0.44 -28.27 11.36
N SER A 16 -1.51 -28.08 10.59
CA SER A 16 -1.93 -26.77 10.07
C SER A 16 -2.53 -25.83 11.12
N ASP A 17 -2.98 -26.36 12.25
CA ASP A 17 -3.48 -25.60 13.41
C ASP A 17 -2.36 -25.06 14.33
N GLY A 18 -1.12 -25.43 14.06
CA GLY A 18 0.07 -25.03 14.82
C GLY A 18 0.23 -25.72 16.18
N LEU A 19 -0.61 -26.71 16.49
CA LEU A 19 -0.49 -27.49 17.72
C LEU A 19 0.59 -28.59 17.59
N PRO A 20 1.26 -28.97 18.69
CA PRO A 20 2.21 -30.08 18.68
C PRO A 20 1.52 -31.41 18.36
N GLN A 21 2.11 -32.16 17.43
CA GLN A 21 1.71 -33.52 17.05
C GLN A 21 2.85 -34.49 17.30
N HIS A 22 2.54 -35.67 17.84
CA HIS A 22 3.56 -36.68 18.14
C HIS A 22 4.10 -37.34 16.86
N VAL A 23 5.41 -37.58 16.77
CA VAL A 23 6.05 -38.17 15.57
C VAL A 23 5.44 -39.52 15.19
N SER A 24 5.02 -40.34 16.14
CA SER A 24 4.36 -41.64 15.85
C SER A 24 3.03 -41.48 15.12
N GLN A 25 2.31 -40.39 15.33
CA GLN A 25 1.07 -40.10 14.57
C GLN A 25 1.42 -39.62 13.16
N LEU A 26 2.37 -38.69 13.05
CA LEU A 26 2.80 -38.14 11.76
C LEU A 26 3.44 -39.20 10.87
N SER A 27 4.19 -40.14 11.45
CA SER A 27 4.83 -41.23 10.70
C SER A 27 3.78 -42.20 10.11
N ARG A 28 2.69 -42.45 10.85
CA ARG A 28 1.54 -43.22 10.35
C ARG A 28 0.85 -42.52 9.19
N LEU A 29 0.59 -41.21 9.30
CA LEU A 29 0.01 -40.41 8.21
C LEU A 29 0.92 -40.34 6.98
N ALA A 30 2.23 -40.24 7.20
CA ALA A 30 3.22 -40.20 6.13
C ALA A 30 3.45 -41.58 5.45
N GLY A 31 3.05 -42.68 6.10
CA GLY A 31 3.36 -44.04 5.66
C GLY A 31 4.84 -44.40 5.76
N VAL A 32 5.59 -43.80 6.70
CA VAL A 32 7.04 -44.04 6.89
C VAL A 32 7.37 -44.35 8.34
N LYS A 33 8.57 -44.87 8.63
CA LYS A 33 9.04 -45.05 10.01
C LYS A 33 9.36 -43.68 10.65
N PRO A 34 9.24 -43.49 11.98
CA PRO A 34 9.54 -42.22 12.63
C PRO A 34 10.91 -41.63 12.29
N GLN A 35 11.94 -42.48 12.14
CA GLN A 35 13.30 -42.07 11.77
C GLN A 35 13.41 -41.48 10.35
N GLN A 36 12.46 -41.79 9.46
CA GLN A 36 12.42 -41.33 8.07
C GLN A 36 11.63 -40.02 7.89
N LEU A 37 10.93 -39.56 8.93
CA LEU A 37 10.06 -38.37 8.84
C LEU A 37 10.81 -37.11 8.41
N ASN A 38 12.04 -36.89 8.88
CA ASN A 38 12.84 -35.74 8.45
C ASN A 38 13.12 -35.76 6.95
N GLY A 39 13.50 -36.93 6.40
CA GLY A 39 13.71 -37.11 4.96
C GLY A 39 12.42 -36.93 4.15
N PHE A 40 11.28 -37.36 4.69
CA PHE A 40 9.96 -37.08 4.12
C PHE A 40 9.66 -35.57 4.10
N TRP A 41 9.87 -34.87 5.22
CA TRP A 41 9.59 -33.44 5.33
C TRP A 41 10.47 -32.58 4.42
N HIS A 42 11.70 -33.02 4.11
CA HIS A 42 12.57 -32.33 3.16
C HIS A 42 11.98 -32.20 1.73
N GLN A 43 10.97 -33.00 1.38
CA GLN A 43 10.23 -32.95 0.11
C GLN A 43 9.14 -31.87 0.10
N MET A 44 8.80 -31.26 1.24
CA MET A 44 7.84 -30.16 1.31
C MET A 44 8.39 -28.90 0.61
N PRO A 45 7.51 -28.00 0.14
CA PRO A 45 7.93 -26.71 -0.43
C PRO A 45 8.84 -25.91 0.53
N PRO A 46 9.88 -25.20 0.04
CA PRO A 46 10.84 -24.48 0.88
C PRO A 46 10.21 -23.56 1.93
N HIS A 47 9.14 -22.83 1.57
CA HIS A 47 8.47 -21.91 2.49
C HIS A 47 7.69 -22.62 3.60
N ILE A 48 7.25 -23.86 3.37
CA ILE A 48 6.61 -24.72 4.39
C ILE A 48 7.67 -25.36 5.28
N ARG A 49 8.78 -25.83 4.70
CA ARG A 49 9.85 -26.51 5.45
C ARG A 49 10.38 -25.67 6.61
N GLY A 50 10.61 -24.38 6.37
CA GLY A 50 11.13 -23.45 7.38
C GLY A 50 10.21 -23.18 8.57
N LEU A 51 8.93 -23.57 8.49
CA LEU A 51 7.95 -23.35 9.55
C LEU A 51 7.98 -24.44 10.64
N LEU A 52 8.61 -25.60 10.39
CA LEU A 52 8.59 -26.71 11.33
C LEU A 52 9.46 -26.42 12.56
N ARG A 53 8.97 -26.80 13.74
CA ARG A 53 9.73 -26.89 14.98
C ARG A 53 9.55 -28.27 15.58
N GLN A 54 10.64 -28.79 16.12
CA GLN A 54 10.72 -30.13 16.68
C GLN A 54 11.25 -30.02 18.11
N HIS A 55 10.60 -30.72 19.03
CA HIS A 55 11.01 -30.79 20.44
C HIS A 55 10.45 -32.09 21.04
N ASP A 56 11.30 -32.88 21.70
CA ASP A 56 10.92 -34.11 22.43
C ASP A 56 9.92 -35.03 21.70
N GLY A 57 10.23 -35.40 20.44
CA GLY A 57 9.36 -36.29 19.67
C GLY A 57 8.03 -35.66 19.22
N GLN A 58 7.88 -34.34 19.34
CA GLN A 58 6.73 -33.60 18.85
C GLN A 58 7.14 -32.60 17.76
N TRP A 59 6.26 -32.45 16.78
CA TRP A 59 6.41 -31.54 15.65
C TRP A 59 5.26 -30.53 15.65
N ARG A 60 5.55 -29.27 15.33
CA ARG A 60 4.54 -28.22 15.14
C ARG A 60 4.97 -27.22 14.10
N LEU A 61 4.04 -26.50 13.50
CA LEU A 61 4.35 -25.33 12.69
C LEU A 61 4.32 -24.07 13.56
N VAL A 62 5.27 -23.16 13.33
CA VAL A 62 5.29 -21.84 14.01
C VAL A 62 4.17 -20.91 13.55
N ARG A 63 3.50 -21.25 12.45
CA ARG A 63 2.38 -20.51 11.89
C ARG A 63 1.26 -21.48 11.53
N ARG A 64 0.03 -21.02 11.72
CA ARG A 64 -1.15 -21.71 11.22
C ARG A 64 -1.27 -21.52 9.73
N LEU A 65 -1.80 -22.52 9.02
CA LEU A 65 -1.96 -22.51 7.58
C LEU A 65 -3.41 -22.80 7.19
N ALA A 66 -3.83 -22.24 6.05
CA ALA A 66 -5.11 -22.55 5.42
C ALA A 66 -5.05 -23.90 4.68
N VAL A 67 -4.87 -24.98 5.44
CA VAL A 67 -4.81 -26.36 4.93
C VAL A 67 -5.77 -27.23 5.73
N PHE A 68 -6.60 -27.98 5.01
CA PHE A 68 -7.67 -28.79 5.51
C PHE A 68 -7.36 -30.29 5.40
N GLU A 69 -7.86 -31.03 6.38
CA GLU A 69 -8.06 -32.48 6.27
C GLU A 69 -9.44 -32.70 5.61
N ALA A 70 -9.52 -33.68 4.71
CA ALA A 70 -10.67 -33.83 3.81
C ALA A 70 -11.94 -34.25 4.56
N GLU A 71 -11.84 -35.21 5.48
CA GLU A 71 -12.99 -35.73 6.24
C GLU A 71 -13.53 -34.67 7.19
N ALA A 72 -12.65 -33.99 7.93
CA ALA A 72 -13.00 -32.90 8.83
C ALA A 72 -13.71 -31.75 8.09
N LEU A 73 -13.18 -31.36 6.92
CA LEU A 73 -13.81 -30.32 6.09
C LEU A 73 -15.16 -30.78 5.54
N GLN A 74 -15.30 -32.05 5.15
CA GLN A 74 -16.56 -32.60 4.66
C GLN A 74 -17.63 -32.60 5.75
N CYS A 75 -17.30 -33.05 6.96
CA CYS A 75 -18.20 -33.00 8.12
C CYS A 75 -18.62 -31.56 8.43
N LEU A 76 -17.65 -30.65 8.56
CA LEU A 76 -17.88 -29.24 8.83
C LEU A 76 -18.80 -28.59 7.80
N ALA A 77 -18.59 -28.85 6.51
CA ALA A 77 -19.41 -28.23 5.48
C ALA A 77 -20.83 -28.83 5.42
N LYS A 78 -20.97 -30.13 5.69
CA LYS A 78 -22.25 -30.80 5.79
C LYS A 78 -23.11 -30.24 6.92
N GLU A 79 -22.51 -29.87 8.06
CA GLU A 79 -23.21 -29.19 9.18
C GLU A 79 -23.92 -27.90 8.74
N HIS A 80 -23.35 -27.20 7.75
CA HIS A 80 -23.91 -25.97 7.19
C HIS A 80 -24.68 -26.18 5.88
N GLY A 81 -24.96 -27.44 5.50
CA GLY A 81 -25.75 -27.79 4.33
C GLY A 81 -25.01 -27.75 2.99
N PHE A 82 -23.67 -27.69 2.99
CA PHE A 82 -22.86 -27.69 1.77
C PHE A 82 -22.32 -29.09 1.42
N GLN A 83 -22.24 -29.38 0.13
CA GLN A 83 -21.64 -30.60 -0.42
C GLN A 83 -20.21 -30.29 -0.87
N THR A 84 -19.21 -30.82 -0.18
CA THR A 84 -17.83 -30.35 -0.33
C THR A 84 -16.93 -31.28 -1.12
N ALA A 85 -16.11 -30.69 -1.98
CA ALA A 85 -14.95 -31.31 -2.60
C ALA A 85 -13.68 -30.51 -2.23
N LEU A 86 -12.71 -31.18 -1.60
CA LEU A 86 -11.39 -30.61 -1.37
C LEU A 86 -10.48 -30.91 -2.57
N LYS A 87 -9.88 -29.87 -3.14
CA LYS A 87 -8.86 -29.98 -4.18
C LYS A 87 -7.53 -29.48 -3.63
N HIS A 88 -6.56 -30.38 -3.47
CA HIS A 88 -5.22 -29.94 -3.09
C HIS A 88 -4.59 -29.04 -4.17
N GLU A 89 -4.83 -29.37 -5.44
CA GLU A 89 -4.43 -28.56 -6.59
C GLU A 89 -5.56 -28.56 -7.63
N CYS A 90 -5.92 -27.39 -8.15
CA CYS A 90 -6.84 -27.27 -9.29
C CYS A 90 -6.46 -26.08 -10.18
N VAL A 91 -7.19 -25.89 -11.30
CA VAL A 91 -7.04 -24.68 -12.13
C VAL A 91 -7.63 -23.48 -11.41
N SER A 92 -8.88 -23.60 -10.97
CA SER A 92 -9.63 -22.62 -10.18
C SER A 92 -10.80 -23.33 -9.50
N SER A 93 -11.09 -23.00 -8.24
CA SER A 93 -12.27 -23.48 -7.52
C SER A 93 -13.58 -23.01 -8.18
N ASN A 94 -13.60 -21.84 -8.82
CA ASN A 94 -14.74 -21.40 -9.63
C ASN A 94 -15.00 -22.32 -10.81
N ASP A 95 -13.95 -22.79 -11.50
CA ASP A 95 -14.10 -23.64 -12.70
C ASP A 95 -14.72 -25.00 -12.34
N GLU A 96 -14.38 -25.55 -11.17
CA GLU A 96 -14.96 -26.79 -10.65
C GLU A 96 -16.48 -26.64 -10.42
N ILE A 97 -16.92 -25.54 -9.81
CA ILE A 97 -18.34 -25.29 -9.57
C ILE A 97 -19.07 -24.89 -10.86
N LEU A 98 -18.42 -24.14 -11.76
CA LEU A 98 -18.98 -23.80 -13.08
C LEU A 98 -19.23 -25.05 -13.93
N ALA A 99 -18.37 -26.06 -13.85
CA ALA A 99 -18.59 -27.35 -14.51
C ALA A 99 -19.89 -28.00 -14.00
N LEU A 100 -20.07 -28.08 -12.68
CA LEU A 100 -21.32 -28.60 -12.08
C LEU A 100 -22.54 -27.76 -12.48
N ALA A 101 -22.41 -26.43 -12.54
CA ALA A 101 -23.51 -25.53 -12.90
C ALA A 101 -23.95 -25.70 -14.36
N ARG A 102 -23.01 -26.00 -15.26
CA ARG A 102 -23.31 -26.32 -16.67
C ARG A 102 -23.97 -27.68 -16.83
N GLU A 103 -23.70 -28.64 -15.94
CA GLU A 103 -24.40 -29.92 -15.93
C GLU A 103 -25.83 -29.79 -15.38
N SER A 104 -25.98 -29.21 -14.19
CA SER A 104 -27.29 -29.09 -13.54
C SER A 104 -27.27 -28.02 -12.44
N ALA A 105 -28.29 -27.16 -12.44
CA ALA A 105 -28.50 -26.19 -11.37
C ALA A 105 -28.65 -26.85 -9.99
N GLN A 106 -29.26 -28.05 -9.94
CA GLN A 106 -29.45 -28.79 -8.69
C GLN A 106 -28.13 -29.35 -8.16
N LYS A 107 -27.26 -29.87 -9.03
CA LYS A 107 -25.93 -30.37 -8.64
C LYS A 107 -25.03 -29.26 -8.12
N ALA A 108 -25.15 -28.05 -8.68
CA ALA A 108 -24.31 -26.92 -8.29
C ALA A 108 -24.80 -26.20 -7.04
N HIS A 109 -26.11 -26.24 -6.74
CA HIS A 109 -26.64 -25.56 -5.56
C HIS A 109 -26.06 -26.15 -4.27
N LYS A 110 -25.45 -25.29 -3.44
CA LYS A 110 -24.69 -25.63 -2.23
C LYS A 110 -23.52 -26.61 -2.47
N ALA A 111 -23.07 -26.80 -3.71
CA ALA A 111 -21.78 -27.43 -3.96
C ALA A 111 -20.66 -26.48 -3.54
N LEU A 112 -19.68 -26.97 -2.80
CA LEU A 112 -18.52 -26.23 -2.28
C LEU A 112 -17.24 -26.88 -2.78
N CYS A 113 -16.37 -26.11 -3.41
CA CYS A 113 -15.02 -26.52 -3.77
C CYS A 113 -14.03 -25.71 -2.95
N VAL A 114 -13.22 -26.37 -2.13
CA VAL A 114 -12.11 -25.73 -1.40
C VAL A 114 -10.81 -26.09 -2.10
N ALA A 115 -9.93 -25.12 -2.32
CA ALA A 115 -8.66 -25.33 -3.00
C ALA A 115 -7.47 -24.89 -2.14
N HIS A 116 -6.44 -25.73 -2.01
CA HIS A 116 -5.18 -25.31 -1.36
C HIS A 116 -4.26 -24.54 -2.32
N VAL A 117 -4.25 -24.93 -3.60
CA VAL A 117 -3.44 -24.30 -4.66
C VAL A 117 -4.27 -24.20 -5.94
N GLN A 118 -4.24 -23.02 -6.57
CA GLN A 118 -4.86 -22.77 -7.86
C GLN A 118 -3.79 -22.35 -8.88
N SER A 119 -3.72 -23.03 -10.02
CA SER A 119 -2.74 -22.66 -11.07
C SER A 119 -3.17 -21.44 -11.90
N LYS A 120 -4.48 -21.14 -11.96
CA LYS A 120 -5.06 -19.99 -12.65
C LYS A 120 -6.16 -19.33 -11.81
N GLY A 121 -5.87 -19.06 -10.53
CA GLY A 121 -6.78 -18.31 -9.67
C GLY A 121 -7.10 -16.94 -10.28
N ARG A 122 -8.38 -16.55 -10.30
CA ARG A 122 -8.85 -15.32 -10.96
C ARG A 122 -9.47 -14.36 -9.95
N GLY A 123 -9.21 -13.08 -10.14
CA GLY A 123 -10.00 -11.98 -9.63
C GLY A 123 -10.86 -11.36 -10.74
N ARG A 124 -11.52 -10.25 -10.44
CA ARG A 124 -12.28 -9.47 -11.43
C ARG A 124 -11.36 -8.90 -12.51
N GLN A 125 -11.92 -8.60 -13.68
CA GLN A 125 -11.23 -7.99 -14.82
C GLN A 125 -10.00 -8.80 -15.29
N GLY A 126 -10.05 -10.13 -15.15
CA GLY A 126 -8.96 -11.02 -15.57
C GLY A 126 -7.69 -10.94 -14.72
N ARG A 127 -7.68 -10.21 -13.59
CA ARG A 127 -6.52 -10.15 -12.69
C ARG A 127 -6.24 -11.51 -12.07
N SER A 128 -4.97 -11.85 -11.88
CA SER A 128 -4.58 -13.10 -11.22
C SER A 128 -4.73 -13.00 -9.70
N TRP A 129 -5.22 -14.06 -9.06
CA TRP A 129 -5.22 -14.21 -7.60
C TRP A 129 -3.93 -14.92 -7.14
N GLN A 130 -2.98 -14.13 -6.66
CA GLN A 130 -1.68 -14.63 -6.21
C GLN A 130 -1.77 -15.22 -4.80
N HIS A 131 -1.11 -16.36 -4.59
CA HIS A 131 -1.03 -17.04 -3.30
C HIS A 131 0.11 -18.06 -3.31
N ARG A 132 0.60 -18.44 -2.13
CA ARG A 132 1.38 -19.68 -1.92
C ARG A 132 0.59 -20.66 -1.08
N LEU A 133 1.00 -21.93 -1.11
CA LEU A 133 0.39 -22.99 -0.32
C LEU A 133 0.25 -22.58 1.16
N GLY A 134 -0.99 -22.65 1.66
CA GLY A 134 -1.34 -22.42 3.06
C GLY A 134 -1.50 -20.95 3.47
N GLU A 135 -1.24 -20.00 2.57
CA GLU A 135 -1.35 -18.57 2.87
C GLU A 135 -2.77 -18.03 2.71
N CYS A 136 -3.54 -18.57 1.76
CA CYS A 136 -4.89 -18.08 1.46
C CYS A 136 -5.92 -19.19 1.64
N LEU A 137 -7.04 -18.85 2.29
CA LEU A 137 -8.25 -19.64 2.27
C LEU A 137 -8.98 -19.35 0.95
N MET A 138 -9.08 -20.34 0.06
CA MET A 138 -9.71 -20.19 -1.25
C MET A 138 -10.79 -21.24 -1.42
N PHE A 139 -12.00 -20.80 -1.73
CA PHE A 139 -13.12 -21.69 -1.97
C PHE A 139 -14.15 -21.04 -2.88
N SER A 140 -14.96 -21.87 -3.51
CA SER A 140 -16.10 -21.43 -4.32
C SER A 140 -17.32 -22.27 -4.02
N PHE A 141 -18.50 -21.65 -4.03
CA PHE A 141 -19.74 -22.39 -3.92
C PHE A 141 -20.78 -21.97 -4.95
N GLY A 142 -21.69 -22.87 -5.28
CA GLY A 142 -22.79 -22.61 -6.21
C GLY A 142 -24.10 -22.30 -5.46
N TRP A 143 -24.90 -21.39 -6.00
CA TRP A 143 -26.24 -21.09 -5.49
C TRP A 143 -27.22 -20.88 -6.65
N ALA A 144 -28.24 -21.73 -6.75
CA ALA A 144 -29.27 -21.62 -7.78
C ALA A 144 -30.39 -20.67 -7.34
N PHE A 145 -30.83 -19.81 -8.26
CA PHE A 145 -31.92 -18.88 -8.10
C PHE A 145 -32.98 -19.10 -9.18
N ASP A 146 -34.24 -18.97 -8.78
CA ASP A 146 -35.39 -18.86 -9.67
C ASP A 146 -35.62 -17.40 -10.10
N LYS A 147 -34.52 -16.64 -10.27
CA LYS A 147 -34.50 -15.22 -10.64
C LYS A 147 -33.54 -15.00 -11.81
N PRO A 148 -33.82 -14.05 -12.71
CA PRO A 148 -32.91 -13.70 -13.80
C PRO A 148 -31.64 -13.00 -13.28
N GLN A 149 -30.55 -13.09 -14.04
CA GLN A 149 -29.23 -12.56 -13.67
C GLN A 149 -29.24 -11.07 -13.24
N HIS A 150 -30.05 -10.22 -13.86
CA HIS A 150 -30.06 -8.79 -13.55
C HIS A 150 -30.54 -8.49 -12.11
N GLU A 151 -31.42 -9.32 -11.55
CA GLU A 151 -31.88 -9.22 -10.15
C GLU A 151 -30.82 -9.64 -9.13
N LEU A 152 -29.74 -10.29 -9.57
CA LEU A 152 -28.68 -10.84 -8.72
C LEU A 152 -27.48 -9.90 -8.56
N SER A 153 -27.60 -8.64 -9.00
CA SER A 153 -26.48 -7.69 -9.07
C SER A 153 -25.88 -7.34 -7.70
N ALA A 154 -26.65 -7.47 -6.61
CA ALA A 154 -26.20 -7.21 -5.25
C ALA A 154 -25.47 -8.40 -4.59
N LEU A 155 -25.38 -9.58 -5.23
CA LEU A 155 -24.82 -10.79 -4.60
C LEU A 155 -23.38 -10.63 -4.09
N ALA A 156 -22.56 -9.83 -4.77
CA ALA A 156 -21.19 -9.57 -4.31
C ALA A 156 -21.18 -8.84 -2.95
N LEU A 157 -22.15 -7.94 -2.74
CA LEU A 157 -22.32 -7.22 -1.48
C LEU A 157 -22.80 -8.16 -0.37
N VAL A 158 -23.74 -9.06 -0.70
CA VAL A 158 -24.26 -10.07 0.23
C VAL A 158 -23.15 -11.00 0.70
N ALA A 159 -22.34 -11.52 -0.23
CA ALA A 159 -21.19 -12.37 0.10
C ALA A 159 -20.15 -11.62 0.94
N ALA A 160 -19.87 -10.35 0.61
CA ALA A 160 -18.93 -9.52 1.37
C ALA A 160 -19.42 -9.25 2.79
N LEU A 161 -20.72 -8.98 2.95
CA LEU A 161 -21.34 -8.77 4.26
C LEU A 161 -21.30 -10.05 5.11
N ALA A 162 -21.64 -11.20 4.53
CA ALA A 162 -21.52 -12.49 5.23
C ALA A 162 -20.09 -12.76 5.71
N CYS A 163 -19.08 -12.50 4.86
CA CYS A 163 -17.68 -12.64 5.27
C CYS A 163 -17.29 -11.64 6.37
N ASN A 164 -17.78 -10.40 6.29
CA ASN A 164 -17.54 -9.38 7.30
C ASN A 164 -18.13 -9.78 8.67
N ARG A 165 -19.37 -10.29 8.69
CA ARG A 165 -20.01 -10.85 9.90
C ARG A 165 -19.21 -12.00 10.48
N ALA A 166 -18.74 -12.91 9.63
CA ALA A 166 -17.94 -14.06 10.08
C ALA A 166 -16.62 -13.62 10.73
N LEU A 167 -15.94 -12.63 10.15
CA LEU A 167 -14.72 -12.05 10.70
C LEU A 167 -14.99 -11.26 11.99
N ALA A 168 -16.11 -10.54 12.08
CA ALA A 168 -16.52 -9.84 13.30
C ALA A 168 -16.82 -10.81 14.46
N LYS A 169 -17.43 -11.97 14.20
CA LYS A 169 -17.63 -13.05 15.20
C LYS A 169 -16.33 -13.61 15.75
N LEU A 170 -15.24 -13.47 14.99
CA LEU A 170 -13.88 -13.80 15.43
C LEU A 170 -13.17 -12.63 16.13
N GLY A 171 -13.86 -11.52 16.38
CA GLY A 171 -13.30 -10.32 17.01
C GLY A 171 -12.50 -9.43 16.06
N LEU A 172 -12.55 -9.67 14.74
CA LEU A 172 -11.77 -8.93 13.75
C LEU A 172 -12.60 -7.80 13.14
N ASN A 173 -12.13 -6.56 13.32
CA ASN A 173 -12.75 -5.40 12.71
C ASN A 173 -12.28 -5.23 11.26
N THR A 174 -13.14 -5.62 10.32
CA THR A 174 -12.86 -5.52 8.87
C THR A 174 -13.93 -4.66 8.21
N GLN A 175 -13.64 -4.18 7.01
CA GLN A 175 -14.54 -3.32 6.24
C GLN A 175 -14.72 -3.90 4.83
N ILE A 176 -15.76 -3.44 4.15
CA ILE A 176 -16.05 -3.82 2.77
C ILE A 176 -15.70 -2.64 1.87
N LYS A 177 -14.80 -2.87 0.91
CA LYS A 177 -14.57 -1.95 -0.19
C LYS A 177 -15.48 -2.35 -1.35
N TRP A 178 -16.37 -1.44 -1.72
CA TRP A 178 -17.27 -1.69 -2.85
C TRP A 178 -16.46 -1.99 -4.13
N PRO A 179 -16.88 -2.99 -4.92
CA PRO A 179 -18.10 -3.78 -4.75
C PRO A 179 -17.90 -5.14 -4.09
N ASN A 180 -16.67 -5.60 -3.83
CA ASN A 180 -16.44 -7.03 -3.60
C ASN A 180 -15.17 -7.38 -2.81
N ASP A 181 -14.50 -6.38 -2.22
CA ASP A 181 -13.23 -6.58 -1.53
C ASP A 181 -13.40 -6.45 -0.01
N LEU A 182 -12.79 -7.37 0.74
CA LEU A 182 -12.64 -7.26 2.20
C LEU A 182 -11.32 -6.56 2.49
N VAL A 183 -11.34 -5.58 3.38
CA VAL A 183 -10.19 -4.71 3.64
C VAL A 183 -10.04 -4.37 5.12
N VAL A 184 -8.82 -4.01 5.51
CA VAL A 184 -8.51 -3.38 6.80
C VAL A 184 -7.77 -2.10 6.51
N GLY A 185 -8.44 -0.96 6.71
CA GLY A 185 -7.93 0.33 6.26
C GLY A 185 -7.73 0.34 4.74
N ARG A 186 -6.47 0.41 4.29
CA ARG A 186 -6.11 0.37 2.86
C ARG A 186 -5.77 -1.02 2.36
N ASP A 187 -5.47 -1.93 3.27
CA ASP A 187 -4.92 -3.23 2.93
C ASP A 187 -6.00 -4.24 2.58
N LYS A 188 -5.77 -5.02 1.52
CA LYS A 188 -6.70 -6.03 1.05
C LYS A 188 -6.57 -7.31 1.87
N LEU A 189 -7.66 -7.72 2.50
CA LEU A 189 -7.78 -8.98 3.23
C LEU A 189 -8.32 -10.11 2.35
N GLY A 190 -9.24 -9.80 1.45
CA GLY A 190 -9.89 -10.81 0.63
C GLY A 190 -10.63 -10.21 -0.56
N GLY A 191 -11.07 -11.07 -1.47
CA GLY A 191 -11.83 -10.67 -2.64
C GLY A 191 -12.86 -11.72 -3.03
N ILE A 192 -13.95 -11.25 -3.63
CA ILE A 192 -15.08 -12.09 -4.07
C ILE A 192 -15.24 -11.97 -5.58
N LEU A 193 -15.37 -13.11 -6.26
CA LEU A 193 -15.65 -13.17 -7.69
C LEU A 193 -16.93 -13.96 -7.90
N ILE A 194 -17.93 -13.33 -8.54
CA ILE A 194 -19.19 -14.00 -8.88
C ILE A 194 -19.28 -14.12 -10.39
N GLU A 195 -19.54 -15.35 -10.83
CA GLU A 195 -19.86 -15.70 -12.21
C GLU A 195 -21.26 -16.34 -12.22
N THR A 196 -21.99 -16.26 -13.33
CA THR A 196 -23.34 -16.83 -13.42
C THR A 196 -23.49 -17.71 -14.64
N VAL A 197 -24.20 -18.82 -14.47
CA VAL A 197 -24.59 -19.74 -15.55
C VAL A 197 -26.11 -19.86 -15.55
N ARG A 198 -26.72 -19.80 -16.73
CA ARG A 198 -28.15 -20.10 -16.89
C ARG A 198 -28.31 -21.54 -17.35
N ASN A 199 -29.06 -22.34 -16.60
CA ASN A 199 -29.30 -23.75 -16.89
C ASN A 199 -30.68 -24.17 -16.38
N GLY A 200 -31.49 -24.83 -17.21
CA GLY A 200 -32.81 -25.34 -16.84
C GLY A 200 -33.77 -24.25 -16.33
N GLY A 201 -33.75 -23.06 -16.93
CA GLY A 201 -34.59 -21.93 -16.51
C GLY A 201 -34.10 -21.17 -15.26
N LYS A 202 -33.17 -21.76 -14.47
CA LYS A 202 -32.58 -21.16 -13.28
C LYS A 202 -31.28 -20.42 -13.59
N THR A 203 -30.92 -19.48 -12.74
CA THR A 203 -29.60 -18.84 -12.74
C THR A 203 -28.78 -19.34 -11.56
N VAL A 204 -27.63 -19.96 -11.85
CA VAL A 204 -26.68 -20.41 -10.83
C VAL A 204 -25.60 -19.35 -10.68
N ALA A 205 -25.46 -18.77 -9.49
CA ALA A 205 -24.33 -17.95 -9.12
C ALA A 205 -23.20 -18.85 -8.59
N VAL A 206 -22.01 -18.71 -9.14
CA VAL A 206 -20.77 -19.33 -8.66
C VAL A 206 -19.96 -18.26 -7.95
N VAL A 207 -19.82 -18.41 -6.64
CA VAL A 207 -19.25 -17.40 -5.75
C VAL A 207 -17.89 -17.89 -5.28
N GLY A 208 -16.82 -17.34 -5.83
CA GLY A 208 -15.44 -17.57 -5.42
C GLY A 208 -15.00 -16.56 -4.38
N ILE A 209 -14.41 -17.05 -3.29
CA ILE A 209 -13.95 -16.25 -2.17
C ILE A 209 -12.50 -16.62 -1.87
N GLY A 210 -11.63 -15.61 -1.91
CA GLY A 210 -10.24 -15.70 -1.47
C GLY A 210 -10.02 -14.81 -0.26
N VAL A 211 -9.54 -15.37 0.84
CA VAL A 211 -9.18 -14.63 2.06
C VAL A 211 -7.73 -14.92 2.41
N ASN A 212 -6.93 -13.87 2.55
CA ASN A 212 -5.55 -13.96 3.04
C ASN A 212 -5.59 -14.43 4.50
N PHE A 213 -5.22 -15.68 4.74
CA PHE A 213 -5.20 -16.26 6.08
C PHE A 213 -3.89 -15.92 6.79
N VAL A 214 -2.76 -16.12 6.10
CA VAL A 214 -1.42 -15.67 6.50
C VAL A 214 -0.99 -14.54 5.59
N LEU A 215 -0.21 -13.59 6.11
CA LEU A 215 0.25 -12.43 5.34
C LEU A 215 1.06 -12.89 4.11
N PRO A 216 0.58 -12.64 2.88
CA PRO A 216 1.33 -12.98 1.68
C PRO A 216 2.51 -12.03 1.55
N LYS A 217 3.74 -12.56 1.55
CA LYS A 217 4.96 -11.73 1.49
C LYS A 217 5.16 -11.01 0.16
N GLU A 218 4.51 -11.48 -0.90
CA GLU A 218 4.73 -11.06 -2.28
C GLU A 218 3.65 -10.08 -2.78
N VAL A 219 2.67 -9.73 -1.93
CA VAL A 219 1.57 -8.84 -2.30
C VAL A 219 1.67 -7.56 -1.49
N GLU A 220 1.90 -6.44 -2.16
CA GLU A 220 1.87 -5.11 -1.55
C GLU A 220 0.46 -4.75 -1.06
N ASN A 221 0.36 -4.01 0.05
CA ASN A 221 -0.90 -3.57 0.66
C ASN A 221 -1.87 -4.73 0.95
N ALA A 222 -1.36 -5.84 1.49
CA ALA A 222 -2.16 -6.98 1.90
C ALA A 222 -2.33 -7.03 3.42
N ALA A 223 -3.53 -7.37 3.88
CA ALA A 223 -3.81 -7.76 5.25
C ALA A 223 -4.00 -9.27 5.31
N SER A 224 -3.93 -9.86 6.51
CA SER A 224 -4.28 -11.27 6.72
C SER A 224 -4.94 -11.53 8.05
N VAL A 225 -5.76 -12.57 8.12
CA VAL A 225 -6.48 -12.98 9.34
C VAL A 225 -5.51 -13.18 10.51
N GLN A 226 -4.43 -13.94 10.31
CA GLN A 226 -3.46 -14.21 11.37
C GLN A 226 -2.72 -12.94 11.86
N ALA A 227 -2.44 -11.98 10.98
CA ALA A 227 -1.79 -10.73 11.39
C ALA A 227 -2.72 -9.85 12.26
N LEU A 228 -4.03 -9.86 11.99
CA LEU A 228 -5.02 -9.10 12.77
C LEU A 228 -5.22 -9.67 14.18
N PHE A 229 -4.98 -10.97 14.38
CA PHE A 229 -4.97 -11.55 15.73
C PHE A 229 -3.73 -11.16 16.54
N GLN A 230 -2.58 -10.96 15.88
CA GLN A 230 -1.36 -10.51 16.55
C GLN A 230 -1.51 -9.09 17.09
N THR A 231 -2.18 -8.20 16.35
CA THR A 231 -2.44 -6.82 16.79
C THR A 231 -3.46 -6.74 17.93
N THR A 232 -4.33 -7.73 18.09
CA THR A 232 -5.35 -7.79 19.15
C THR A 232 -4.93 -8.61 20.38
N SER A 233 -3.70 -9.14 20.41
CA SER A 233 -3.19 -10.01 21.49
C SER A 233 -4.05 -11.25 21.77
N GLN A 234 -4.88 -11.66 20.81
CA GLN A 234 -5.69 -12.86 20.90
C GLN A 234 -4.95 -14.05 20.27
N ARG A 235 -5.26 -15.26 20.78
CA ARG A 235 -4.85 -16.50 20.10
C ARG A 235 -5.55 -16.51 18.74
N GLY A 236 -4.81 -16.70 17.65
CA GLY A 236 -5.39 -16.70 16.29
C GLY A 236 -6.54 -17.69 16.12
N ALA A 237 -7.28 -17.59 14.99
CA ALA A 237 -8.25 -18.60 14.58
C ALA A 237 -7.59 -19.75 13.79
N THR A 238 -8.17 -20.95 13.78
CA THR A 238 -7.79 -22.01 12.84
C THR A 238 -8.54 -21.85 11.52
N ALA A 239 -8.04 -22.46 10.45
CA ALA A 239 -8.72 -22.43 9.15
C ALA A 239 -10.12 -23.08 9.21
N ASN A 240 -10.26 -24.17 9.98
CA ASN A 240 -11.55 -24.83 10.25
C ASN A 240 -12.53 -23.90 10.97
N GLN A 241 -12.09 -23.21 12.02
CA GLN A 241 -12.95 -22.27 12.74
C GLN A 241 -13.45 -21.16 11.82
N LEU A 242 -12.56 -20.54 11.05
CA LEU A 242 -12.93 -19.51 10.09
C LEU A 242 -13.89 -20.04 9.02
N MET A 243 -13.60 -21.22 8.45
CA MET A 243 -14.45 -21.83 7.42
C MET A 243 -15.86 -22.13 7.95
N SER A 244 -15.98 -22.70 9.15
CA SER A 244 -17.29 -23.02 9.75
C SER A 244 -18.15 -21.77 9.90
N ILE A 245 -17.59 -20.69 10.45
CA ILE A 245 -18.33 -19.43 10.64
C ILE A 245 -18.67 -18.79 9.28
N LEU A 246 -17.75 -18.84 8.31
CA LEU A 246 -18.00 -18.34 6.95
C LEU A 246 -19.17 -19.07 6.29
N LEU A 247 -19.20 -20.40 6.33
CA LEU A 247 -20.28 -21.18 5.71
C LEU A 247 -21.63 -20.92 6.37
N ALA A 248 -21.66 -20.79 7.71
CA ALA A 248 -22.88 -20.42 8.43
C ALA A 248 -23.43 -19.06 7.97
N GLU A 249 -22.58 -18.02 7.93
CA GLU A 249 -22.96 -16.67 7.52
C GLU A 249 -23.36 -16.60 6.04
N LEU A 250 -22.61 -17.29 5.17
CA LEU A 250 -22.91 -17.34 3.74
C LEU A 250 -24.25 -18.04 3.47
N ASN A 251 -24.52 -19.16 4.14
CA ASN A 251 -25.81 -19.85 4.01
C ASN A 251 -26.96 -18.93 4.41
N GLY A 252 -26.89 -18.34 5.61
CA GLY A 252 -27.94 -17.45 6.11
C GLY A 252 -28.14 -16.20 5.25
N ALA A 253 -27.06 -15.57 4.79
CA ALA A 253 -27.15 -14.37 3.96
C ALA A 253 -27.74 -14.66 2.56
N PHE A 254 -27.38 -15.79 1.94
CA PHE A 254 -27.91 -16.18 0.64
C PHE A 254 -29.37 -16.64 0.73
N GLU A 255 -29.77 -17.32 1.81
CA GLU A 255 -31.17 -17.64 2.10
C GLU A 255 -31.99 -16.34 2.29
N ALA A 256 -31.51 -15.40 3.10
CA ALA A 256 -32.16 -14.10 3.29
C ALA A 256 -32.27 -13.30 1.98
N PHE A 257 -31.22 -13.28 1.16
CA PHE A 257 -31.25 -12.62 -0.16
C PHE A 257 -32.25 -13.28 -1.11
N THR A 258 -32.36 -14.63 -1.07
CA THR A 258 -33.31 -15.37 -1.91
C THR A 258 -34.74 -14.95 -1.60
N HIS A 259 -35.11 -14.87 -0.32
CA HIS A 259 -36.46 -14.56 0.14
C HIS A 259 -36.79 -13.06 0.07
N SER A 260 -35.90 -12.20 0.56
CA SER A 260 -36.20 -10.79 0.84
C SER A 260 -35.36 -9.79 0.04
N GLY A 261 -34.46 -10.27 -0.83
CA GLY A 261 -33.55 -9.41 -1.59
C GLY A 261 -32.48 -8.72 -0.73
N PHE A 262 -31.81 -7.72 -1.30
CA PHE A 262 -30.72 -7.00 -0.61
C PHE A 262 -31.21 -5.90 0.33
N GLY A 263 -32.44 -5.39 0.17
CA GLY A 263 -32.97 -4.26 0.95
C GLY A 263 -32.83 -4.45 2.47
N VAL A 264 -33.13 -5.64 2.97
CA VAL A 264 -33.03 -5.99 4.41
C VAL A 264 -31.60 -5.97 4.97
N MET A 265 -30.59 -6.04 4.10
CA MET A 265 -29.15 -6.03 4.45
C MET A 265 -28.48 -4.69 4.15
N SER A 266 -29.18 -3.75 3.49
CA SER A 266 -28.59 -2.50 3.00
C SER A 266 -28.05 -1.62 4.14
N GLY A 267 -28.78 -1.50 5.25
CA GLY A 267 -28.35 -0.69 6.39
C GLY A 267 -27.04 -1.21 7.01
N GLU A 268 -26.98 -2.51 7.26
CA GLU A 268 -25.77 -3.14 7.81
C GLU A 268 -24.59 -3.07 6.83
N TYR A 269 -24.85 -3.28 5.53
CA TYR A 269 -23.82 -3.11 4.50
C TYR A 269 -23.28 -1.67 4.50
N GLN A 270 -24.13 -0.65 4.64
CA GLN A 270 -23.68 0.74 4.70
C GLN A 270 -22.76 1.00 5.90
N THR A 271 -23.05 0.40 7.06
CA THR A 271 -22.16 0.48 8.23
C THR A 271 -20.81 -0.21 7.99
N ALA A 272 -20.82 -1.36 7.31
CA ALA A 272 -19.61 -2.11 6.99
C ALA A 272 -18.81 -1.54 5.80
N ASN A 273 -19.41 -0.69 4.98
CA ASN A 273 -18.78 -0.11 3.80
C ASN A 273 -17.69 0.90 4.22
N ARG A 274 -16.43 0.56 3.91
CA ARG A 274 -15.24 1.36 4.21
C ARG A 274 -15.41 2.83 3.79
N ASP A 275 -15.99 3.03 2.62
CA ASP A 275 -16.01 4.31 1.95
C ASP A 275 -17.32 5.08 2.16
N HIS A 276 -18.25 4.58 2.98
CA HIS A 276 -19.52 5.26 3.24
C HIS A 276 -19.28 6.66 3.85
N ASN A 277 -19.96 7.66 3.27
CA ASN A 277 -19.79 9.09 3.57
C ASN A 277 -18.35 9.61 3.39
N ARG A 278 -17.55 8.97 2.54
CA ARG A 278 -16.18 9.41 2.21
C ARG A 278 -16.08 9.85 0.76
N ALA A 279 -15.18 10.80 0.51
CA ALA A 279 -14.79 11.21 -0.82
C ALA A 279 -13.99 10.10 -1.52
N VAL A 280 -14.38 9.78 -2.75
CA VAL A 280 -13.76 8.74 -3.56
C VAL A 280 -13.62 9.21 -5.00
N ILE A 281 -12.66 8.60 -5.69
CA ILE A 281 -12.56 8.65 -7.14
C ILE A 281 -12.89 7.28 -7.70
N LEU A 282 -13.62 7.28 -8.81
CA LEU A 282 -13.93 6.10 -9.60
C LEU A 282 -13.06 6.12 -10.85
N LEU A 283 -12.30 5.05 -11.04
CA LEU A 283 -11.39 4.89 -12.15
C LEU A 283 -11.90 3.81 -13.10
N GLN A 284 -11.85 4.06 -14.39
CA GLN A 284 -12.00 3.04 -15.43
C GLN A 284 -10.75 3.10 -16.30
N ASP A 285 -10.07 1.97 -16.47
CA ASP A 285 -8.79 1.87 -17.20
C ASP A 285 -7.72 2.86 -16.71
N GLY A 286 -7.71 3.16 -15.42
CA GLY A 286 -6.78 4.10 -14.78
C GLY A 286 -7.16 5.57 -14.93
N VAL A 287 -8.21 5.89 -15.69
CA VAL A 287 -8.73 7.26 -15.87
C VAL A 287 -9.85 7.53 -14.88
N VAL A 288 -9.81 8.68 -14.21
CA VAL A 288 -10.89 9.12 -13.31
C VAL A 288 -12.12 9.45 -14.14
N ILE A 289 -13.18 8.66 -13.99
CA ILE A 289 -14.45 8.86 -14.68
C ILE A 289 -15.43 9.68 -13.83
N HIS A 290 -15.39 9.52 -12.52
CA HIS A 290 -16.24 10.25 -11.57
C HIS A 290 -15.50 10.49 -10.25
N GLU A 291 -15.86 11.60 -9.59
CA GLU A 291 -15.42 11.97 -8.26
C GLU A 291 -16.64 12.41 -7.45
N GLY A 292 -16.67 12.04 -6.16
CA GLY A 292 -17.77 12.43 -5.28
C GLY A 292 -17.71 11.73 -3.93
N THR A 293 -18.75 11.94 -3.12
CA THR A 293 -18.91 11.29 -1.82
C THR A 293 -19.83 10.08 -1.93
N VAL A 294 -19.43 8.93 -1.39
CA VAL A 294 -20.27 7.72 -1.39
C VAL A 294 -21.43 7.92 -0.43
N SER A 295 -22.65 7.95 -0.95
CA SER A 295 -23.89 8.02 -0.15
C SER A 295 -24.43 6.64 0.23
N GLY A 296 -23.80 5.56 -0.23
CA GLY A 296 -24.21 4.17 0.03
C GLY A 296 -24.42 3.38 -1.25
N VAL A 297 -25.31 2.40 -1.19
CA VAL A 297 -25.71 1.55 -2.33
C VAL A 297 -27.24 1.49 -2.43
N ASN A 298 -27.77 1.29 -3.63
CA ASN A 298 -29.21 1.05 -3.81
C ASN A 298 -29.57 -0.43 -3.61
N GLU A 299 -30.85 -0.78 -3.77
CA GLU A 299 -31.35 -2.15 -3.60
C GLU A 299 -30.75 -3.16 -4.58
N GLN A 300 -30.26 -2.70 -5.74
CA GLN A 300 -29.58 -3.53 -6.74
C GLN A 300 -28.06 -3.63 -6.47
N GLY A 301 -27.56 -3.00 -5.42
CA GLY A 301 -26.14 -2.98 -5.04
C GLY A 301 -25.27 -2.00 -5.85
N ALA A 302 -25.89 -1.12 -6.64
CA ALA A 302 -25.20 -0.05 -7.36
C ALA A 302 -24.79 1.06 -6.39
N LEU A 303 -23.57 1.60 -6.56
CA LEU A 303 -23.00 2.64 -5.72
C LEU A 303 -23.74 3.96 -5.97
N ARG A 304 -24.18 4.62 -4.90
CA ARG A 304 -24.72 5.98 -4.93
C ARG A 304 -23.60 6.97 -4.62
N LEU A 305 -23.31 7.84 -5.57
CA LEU A 305 -22.24 8.82 -5.49
C LEU A 305 -22.83 10.24 -5.59
N ALA A 306 -22.63 11.06 -4.56
CA ALA A 306 -22.94 12.49 -4.61
C ALA A 306 -21.79 13.24 -5.28
N THR A 307 -22.02 13.75 -6.48
CA THR A 307 -21.05 14.54 -7.26
C THR A 307 -21.43 16.03 -7.27
N ALA A 308 -20.54 16.91 -7.72
CA ALA A 308 -20.84 18.33 -7.89
C ALA A 308 -22.01 18.60 -8.86
N ALA A 309 -22.24 17.69 -9.82
CA ALA A 309 -23.35 17.75 -10.78
C ALA A 309 -24.63 17.06 -10.27
N GLY A 310 -24.68 16.62 -9.02
CA GLY A 310 -25.79 15.88 -8.41
C GLY A 310 -25.50 14.40 -8.16
N GLY A 311 -26.52 13.66 -7.73
CA GLY A 311 -26.42 12.24 -7.41
C GLY A 311 -26.27 11.35 -8.66
N LYS A 312 -25.30 10.44 -8.65
CA LYS A 312 -25.08 9.40 -9.67
C LYS A 312 -25.22 8.00 -9.08
N THR A 313 -25.68 7.06 -9.90
CA THR A 313 -25.74 5.64 -9.57
C THR A 313 -24.78 4.88 -10.47
N ILE A 314 -23.86 4.12 -9.89
CA ILE A 314 -22.76 3.45 -10.60
C ILE A 314 -22.86 1.94 -10.42
N VAL A 315 -22.81 1.21 -11.52
CA VAL A 315 -22.83 -0.26 -11.54
C VAL A 315 -21.40 -0.80 -11.52
N SER A 316 -21.19 -1.90 -10.80
CA SER A 316 -19.90 -2.54 -10.46
C SER A 316 -18.87 -2.66 -11.59
N GLY A 317 -19.30 -2.94 -12.83
CA GLY A 317 -18.57 -2.79 -14.10
C GLY A 317 -17.04 -3.01 -14.09
N GLU A 318 -16.34 -2.25 -14.92
CA GLU A 318 -14.87 -2.19 -14.97
C GLU A 318 -14.29 -1.06 -14.11
N ILE A 319 -14.94 -0.77 -12.98
CA ILE A 319 -14.64 0.42 -12.18
C ILE A 319 -13.85 0.06 -10.93
N SER A 320 -12.77 0.81 -10.69
CA SER A 320 -11.97 0.76 -9.48
C SER A 320 -12.28 1.98 -8.62
N LEU A 321 -12.89 1.75 -7.45
CA LEU A 321 -13.03 2.77 -6.42
C LEU A 321 -11.71 2.94 -5.68
N ARG A 322 -11.24 4.18 -5.53
CA ARG A 322 -10.13 4.51 -4.64
C ARG A 322 -10.54 5.63 -3.69
N PRO A 323 -10.04 5.61 -2.44
CA PRO A 323 -10.14 6.78 -1.60
C PRO A 323 -9.61 7.98 -2.38
N ASN A 324 -10.29 9.11 -2.27
CA ASN A 324 -9.66 10.34 -2.69
C ASN A 324 -8.62 10.66 -1.62
N ASP A 325 -7.37 10.25 -1.85
CA ASP A 325 -6.24 10.52 -0.95
C ASP A 325 -5.78 11.98 -1.03
N HIS A 326 -6.47 12.80 -1.82
CA HIS A 326 -6.58 14.22 -1.54
C HIS A 326 -7.55 14.35 -0.36
N PRO A 327 -7.09 14.70 0.85
CA PRO A 327 -8.02 15.05 1.91
C PRO A 327 -8.89 16.18 1.36
N ALA A 328 -10.18 15.92 1.15
CA ALA A 328 -11.15 16.98 1.12
C ALA A 328 -11.32 17.39 2.59
N PRO A 329 -10.77 18.54 3.04
CA PRO A 329 -11.22 19.06 4.29
C PRO A 329 -12.74 19.32 4.15
N GLN A 330 -13.51 18.98 5.18
CA GLN A 330 -14.76 19.69 5.40
C GLN A 330 -14.40 21.15 5.72
N THR A 331 -14.06 21.92 4.71
CA THR A 331 -13.98 23.36 4.77
C THR A 331 -14.59 23.92 3.50
N ILE A 332 -15.44 24.90 3.73
CA ILE A 332 -16.02 25.82 2.75
C ILE A 332 -15.02 26.05 1.60
N VAL A 333 -15.41 25.69 0.36
CA VAL A 333 -14.64 26.01 -0.85
C VAL A 333 -14.34 27.50 -0.83
N ARG A 334 -13.10 27.85 -0.47
CA ARG A 334 -12.50 29.10 -0.88
C ARG A 334 -11.66 28.78 -2.10
N ASN A 335 -12.10 29.28 -3.26
CA ASN A 335 -11.37 29.26 -4.53
C ASN A 335 -10.06 30.05 -4.41
N GLU A 336 -9.09 29.57 -3.62
CA GLU A 336 -7.80 30.23 -3.46
C GLU A 336 -6.75 29.49 -4.30
N ARG A 337 -6.31 30.15 -5.37
CA ARG A 337 -5.19 29.70 -6.20
C ARG A 337 -3.90 30.17 -5.56
N TYR A 338 -2.84 29.37 -5.63
CA TYR A 338 -1.53 29.75 -5.11
C TYR A 338 -0.43 29.66 -6.17
N LEU A 339 0.53 30.58 -6.10
CA LEU A 339 1.83 30.43 -6.73
C LEU A 339 2.85 30.13 -5.62
N LEU A 340 3.40 28.92 -5.62
CA LEU A 340 4.41 28.49 -4.67
C LEU A 340 5.82 28.75 -5.20
N LEU A 341 6.68 29.35 -4.38
CA LEU A 341 8.06 29.72 -4.76
C LEU A 341 9.11 29.08 -3.85
N ASP A 342 10.09 28.40 -4.44
CA ASP A 342 11.33 27.94 -3.79
C ASP A 342 12.51 28.79 -4.27
N GLY A 343 12.85 29.78 -3.45
CA GLY A 343 13.92 30.75 -3.66
C GLY A 343 15.28 30.21 -3.21
N GLY A 344 15.83 29.26 -3.96
CA GLY A 344 17.18 28.73 -3.73
C GLY A 344 18.29 29.73 -4.09
N ASN A 345 19.55 29.39 -3.79
CA ASN A 345 20.68 30.28 -4.05
C ASN A 345 21.00 30.45 -5.55
N SER A 346 20.86 29.40 -6.36
CA SER A 346 21.29 29.43 -7.77
C SER A 346 20.14 29.66 -8.75
N GLN A 347 18.94 29.22 -8.41
CA GLN A 347 17.75 29.27 -9.27
C GLN A 347 16.50 29.45 -8.42
N LEU A 348 15.47 30.04 -9.01
CA LEU A 348 14.12 30.04 -8.50
C LEU A 348 13.39 28.82 -9.08
N LYS A 349 12.58 28.15 -8.26
CA LYS A 349 11.56 27.22 -8.74
C LYS A 349 10.18 27.73 -8.36
N TRP A 350 9.18 27.43 -9.19
CA TRP A 350 7.81 27.79 -8.90
C TRP A 350 6.81 26.74 -9.38
N ALA A 351 5.66 26.70 -8.70
CA ALA A 351 4.57 25.79 -9.03
C ALA A 351 3.23 26.50 -8.83
N TRP A 352 2.34 26.31 -9.80
CA TRP A 352 0.96 26.79 -9.74
C TRP A 352 0.11 25.74 -9.02
N VAL A 353 -0.57 26.14 -7.96
CA VAL A 353 -1.46 25.29 -7.18
C VAL A 353 -2.90 25.69 -7.44
N GLU A 354 -3.68 24.72 -7.89
CA GLU A 354 -5.13 24.81 -8.04
C GLU A 354 -5.75 23.62 -7.31
N ASN A 355 -6.78 23.87 -6.50
CA ASN A 355 -7.50 22.84 -5.76
C ASN A 355 -6.59 21.92 -4.90
N GLY A 356 -5.56 22.48 -4.27
CA GLY A 356 -4.65 21.73 -3.39
C GLY A 356 -3.67 20.81 -4.12
N ALA A 357 -3.52 20.93 -5.45
CA ALA A 357 -2.52 20.21 -6.21
C ALA A 357 -1.73 21.16 -7.12
N PHE A 358 -0.44 20.88 -7.33
CA PHE A 358 0.34 21.54 -8.37
C PHE A 358 0.73 20.54 -9.47
N GLY A 359 0.81 21.05 -10.70
CA GLY A 359 1.27 20.29 -11.86
C GLY A 359 2.79 20.35 -12.01
N GLU A 360 3.27 20.86 -13.14
CA GLU A 360 4.70 20.97 -13.42
C GLU A 360 5.38 22.05 -12.56
N VAL A 361 6.56 21.74 -12.01
CA VAL A 361 7.43 22.70 -11.32
C VAL A 361 8.40 23.31 -12.32
N SER A 362 8.21 24.59 -12.59
CA SER A 362 9.10 25.38 -13.45
C SER A 362 10.32 25.87 -12.68
N ARG A 363 11.40 26.18 -13.40
CA ARG A 363 12.64 26.71 -12.81
C ARG A 363 13.34 27.67 -13.75
N ALA A 364 14.01 28.67 -13.19
CA ALA A 364 14.83 29.61 -13.94
C ALA A 364 16.00 30.15 -13.09
N PRO A 365 17.16 30.41 -13.70
CA PRO A 365 18.25 31.10 -13.02
C PRO A 365 17.90 32.58 -12.80
N TYR A 366 18.35 33.19 -11.70
CA TYR A 366 18.01 34.61 -11.40
C TYR A 366 18.48 35.63 -12.45
N ARG A 367 19.47 35.27 -13.28
CA ARG A 367 19.94 36.12 -14.38
C ARG A 367 18.92 36.27 -15.51
N ASP A 368 17.92 35.39 -15.56
CA ASP A 368 16.86 35.40 -16.56
C ASP A 368 15.58 34.81 -15.96
N LEU A 369 14.70 35.69 -15.48
CA LEU A 369 13.37 35.34 -14.96
C LEU A 369 12.24 35.68 -15.94
N SER A 370 12.55 35.93 -17.22
CA SER A 370 11.56 36.27 -18.25
C SER A 370 10.40 35.28 -18.30
N ARG A 371 10.72 33.98 -18.21
CA ARG A 371 9.76 32.87 -18.20
C ARG A 371 8.79 32.90 -17.01
N LEU A 372 9.22 33.44 -15.87
CA LEU A 372 8.33 33.66 -14.72
C LEU A 372 7.37 34.80 -15.01
N GLY A 373 7.86 35.93 -15.55
CA GLY A 373 7.03 37.07 -15.92
C GLY A 373 6.01 36.74 -17.03
N GLU A 374 6.39 35.94 -18.02
CA GLU A 374 5.49 35.41 -19.05
C GLU A 374 4.39 34.54 -18.43
N ALA A 375 4.77 33.51 -17.66
CA ALA A 375 3.81 32.63 -17.00
C ALA A 375 2.89 33.40 -16.03
N TRP A 376 3.41 34.44 -15.37
CA TRP A 376 2.64 35.32 -14.52
C TRP A 376 1.59 36.11 -15.31
N ARG A 377 1.96 36.75 -16.42
CA ARG A 377 1.00 37.48 -17.27
C ARG A 377 -0.10 36.60 -17.83
N GLU A 378 0.20 35.34 -18.14
CA GLU A 378 -0.78 34.39 -18.67
C GLU A 378 -1.77 33.88 -17.63
N ARG A 379 -1.34 33.73 -16.37
CA ARG A 379 -2.09 32.96 -15.35
C ARG A 379 -2.49 33.75 -14.11
N SER A 380 -1.97 34.96 -13.94
CA SER A 380 -2.34 35.79 -12.79
C SER A 380 -3.77 36.29 -12.92
N ASP A 381 -4.51 36.19 -11.81
CA ASP A 381 -5.81 36.79 -11.61
C ASP A 381 -5.87 37.43 -10.21
N GLY A 382 -6.96 38.13 -9.90
CA GLY A 382 -7.13 38.82 -8.61
C GLY A 382 -7.32 37.90 -7.39
N LEU A 383 -7.38 36.58 -7.56
CA LEU A 383 -7.62 35.58 -6.49
C LEU A 383 -6.36 34.79 -6.12
N LEU A 384 -5.25 35.04 -6.81
CA LEU A 384 -3.99 34.31 -6.67
C LEU A 384 -3.17 34.83 -5.49
N LYS A 385 -2.78 33.93 -4.57
CA LYS A 385 -1.86 34.23 -3.45
C LYS A 385 -0.46 33.71 -3.75
N ILE A 386 0.56 34.54 -3.53
CA ILE A 386 1.95 34.12 -3.74
C ILE A 386 2.58 33.78 -2.39
N VAL A 387 3.02 32.53 -2.22
CA VAL A 387 3.67 32.04 -1.01
C VAL A 387 4.97 31.39 -1.40
N GLY A 388 6.04 31.64 -0.65
CA GLY A 388 7.31 30.99 -0.93
C GLY A 388 8.15 30.81 0.30
N CYS A 389 9.24 30.10 0.16
CA CYS A 389 10.36 30.17 1.09
C CYS A 389 11.63 30.50 0.32
N ALA A 390 12.55 31.22 0.95
CA ALA A 390 13.75 31.69 0.27
C ALA A 390 14.93 31.73 1.22
N VAL A 391 16.03 31.13 0.77
CA VAL A 391 17.36 31.26 1.36
C VAL A 391 18.25 32.19 0.56
N CYS A 392 17.77 32.69 -0.58
CA CYS A 392 18.43 33.72 -1.35
C CYS A 392 18.33 35.10 -0.65
N GLY A 393 19.33 35.95 -0.87
CA GLY A 393 19.36 37.30 -0.32
C GLY A 393 18.29 38.24 -0.92
N GLU A 394 18.07 39.38 -0.26
CA GLU A 394 17.01 40.35 -0.62
C GLU A 394 17.07 40.84 -2.07
N ALA A 395 18.26 41.03 -2.64
CA ALA A 395 18.41 41.41 -4.04
C ALA A 395 17.74 40.42 -5.01
N LYS A 396 17.81 39.12 -4.72
CA LYS A 396 17.17 38.08 -5.56
C LYS A 396 15.66 38.04 -5.33
N LYS A 397 15.19 38.25 -4.11
CA LYS A 397 13.74 38.37 -3.82
C LYS A 397 13.12 39.57 -4.55
N ALA A 398 13.86 40.69 -4.65
CA ALA A 398 13.44 41.86 -5.41
C ALA A 398 13.27 41.56 -6.91
N LEU A 399 14.21 40.84 -7.52
CA LEU A 399 14.09 40.40 -8.93
C LEU A 399 12.84 39.54 -9.17
N VAL A 400 12.48 38.68 -8.21
CA VAL A 400 11.25 37.87 -8.29
C VAL A 400 10.01 38.75 -8.17
N ALA A 401 9.99 39.68 -7.21
CA ALA A 401 8.86 40.59 -7.01
C ALA A 401 8.62 41.48 -8.25
N GLU A 402 9.67 41.92 -8.94
CA GLU A 402 9.57 42.69 -10.18
C GLU A 402 8.82 41.94 -11.29
N GLN A 403 9.04 40.63 -11.42
CA GLN A 403 8.34 39.82 -12.42
C GLN A 403 6.87 39.58 -12.08
N LEU A 404 6.54 39.46 -10.79
CA LEU A 404 5.21 39.10 -10.32
C LEU A 404 4.30 40.32 -10.07
N GLN A 405 4.86 41.53 -9.99
CA GLN A 405 4.09 42.77 -9.77
C GLN A 405 3.14 42.72 -8.56
N GLN A 406 3.36 41.78 -7.63
CA GLN A 406 2.59 41.53 -6.42
C GLN A 406 3.54 41.04 -5.31
N PRO A 407 3.26 41.36 -4.03
CA PRO A 407 4.12 40.97 -2.93
C PRO A 407 4.08 39.46 -2.68
N VAL A 408 5.27 38.87 -2.51
CA VAL A 408 5.43 37.47 -2.14
C VAL A 408 5.42 37.31 -0.63
N LYS A 409 4.59 36.40 -0.11
CA LYS A 409 4.67 35.97 1.29
C LYS A 409 5.79 34.95 1.49
N TRP A 410 6.97 35.43 1.85
CA TRP A 410 8.11 34.58 2.20
C TRP A 410 7.96 34.02 3.62
N LEU A 411 7.85 32.70 3.74
CA LEU A 411 7.74 31.98 4.99
C LEU A 411 9.14 31.65 5.53
N PRO A 412 9.46 32.05 6.78
CA PRO A 412 10.69 31.64 7.44
C PRO A 412 10.57 30.19 7.92
N SER A 413 11.67 29.63 8.40
CA SER A 413 11.64 28.49 9.32
C SER A 413 11.06 28.91 10.68
N MET A 414 10.45 27.96 11.38
CA MET A 414 9.65 28.23 12.59
C MET A 414 9.86 27.14 13.65
N ALA A 415 9.46 27.41 14.90
CA ALA A 415 9.64 26.49 16.02
C ALA A 415 8.73 25.25 15.94
N GLN A 416 7.56 25.37 15.33
CA GLN A 416 6.62 24.28 15.11
C GLN A 416 5.79 24.54 13.85
N GLY A 417 5.52 23.49 13.08
CA GLY A 417 4.65 23.56 11.90
C GLY A 417 4.18 22.18 11.47
N LEU A 418 2.92 22.05 11.07
CA LEU A 418 2.30 20.79 10.61
C LEU A 418 2.50 19.60 11.58
N GLY A 419 2.47 19.87 12.89
CA GLY A 419 2.74 18.85 13.92
C GLY A 419 4.22 18.51 14.13
N VAL A 420 5.15 19.05 13.34
CA VAL A 420 6.59 18.88 13.49
C VAL A 420 7.16 19.93 14.45
N ARG A 421 7.90 19.48 15.47
CA ARG A 421 8.65 20.34 16.39
C ARG A 421 10.08 20.54 15.88
N ASN A 422 10.49 21.78 15.70
CA ASN A 422 11.82 22.16 15.27
C ASN A 422 12.76 22.32 16.49
N HIS A 423 13.78 21.46 16.59
CA HIS A 423 14.79 21.54 17.65
C HIS A 423 16.00 22.42 17.29
N TYR A 424 15.97 23.09 16.13
CA TYR A 424 16.97 24.09 15.81
C TYR A 424 16.90 25.25 16.83
N ARG A 425 18.01 25.51 17.54
CA ARG A 425 18.05 26.42 18.69
C ARG A 425 17.48 27.81 18.36
N TYR A 426 17.84 28.33 17.20
CA TYR A 426 17.34 29.60 16.67
C TYR A 426 16.64 29.35 15.34
N PRO A 427 15.31 29.11 15.34
CA PRO A 427 14.59 28.74 14.12
C PRO A 427 14.78 29.72 12.97
N ALA A 428 15.02 31.00 13.22
CA ALA A 428 15.31 31.99 12.18
C ALA A 428 16.60 31.72 11.38
N GLU A 429 17.57 31.00 11.95
CA GLU A 429 18.85 30.67 11.32
C GLU A 429 18.86 29.32 10.57
N HIS A 430 17.79 28.53 10.72
CA HIS A 430 17.73 27.15 10.22
C HIS A 430 17.85 27.05 8.68
N GLY A 431 17.38 28.07 7.96
CA GLY A 431 17.18 28.01 6.51
C GLY A 431 15.79 27.44 6.21
N SER A 432 14.97 28.26 5.54
CA SER A 432 13.58 27.93 5.31
C SER A 432 13.41 26.74 4.35
N ASP A 433 14.31 26.57 3.40
CA ASP A 433 14.29 25.44 2.46
C ASP A 433 14.46 24.09 3.16
N ARG A 434 15.39 23.97 4.12
CA ARG A 434 15.59 22.78 4.95
C ARG A 434 14.37 22.48 5.81
N TRP A 435 13.77 23.52 6.37
CA TRP A 435 12.52 23.38 7.13
C TRP A 435 11.38 22.85 6.25
N PHE A 436 11.15 23.44 5.07
CA PHE A 436 10.10 22.97 4.17
C PHE A 436 10.42 21.63 3.50
N ASN A 437 11.70 21.24 3.36
CA ASN A 437 12.07 19.88 3.00
C ASN A 437 11.63 18.87 4.07
N ALA A 438 11.84 19.17 5.36
CA ALA A 438 11.39 18.32 6.45
C ALA A 438 9.85 18.24 6.55
N LEU A 439 9.14 19.35 6.31
CA LEU A 439 7.69 19.34 6.25
C LEU A 439 7.14 18.60 5.02
N GLY A 440 7.82 18.72 3.88
CA GLY A 440 7.48 18.01 2.64
C GLY A 440 7.72 16.50 2.73
N SER A 441 8.75 16.07 3.47
CA SER A 441 9.12 14.65 3.61
C SER A 441 7.98 13.80 4.21
N ARG A 442 7.12 14.40 5.03
CA ARG A 442 5.95 13.76 5.64
C ARG A 442 4.88 13.30 4.67
N ARG A 443 4.87 13.83 3.45
CA ARG A 443 4.00 13.32 2.39
C ARG A 443 4.48 11.96 1.85
N PHE A 444 5.74 11.59 2.11
CA PHE A 444 6.40 10.41 1.52
C PHE A 444 6.84 9.37 2.55
N SER A 445 6.87 9.71 3.85
CA SER A 445 7.16 8.76 4.93
C SER A 445 6.56 9.20 6.27
N GLN A 446 6.05 8.21 7.02
CA GLN A 446 5.66 8.34 8.43
C GLN A 446 6.72 7.77 9.39
N ASN A 447 7.74 7.07 8.87
CA ASN A 447 8.86 6.61 9.68
C ASN A 447 9.76 7.79 10.07
N ALA A 448 10.75 7.53 10.92
CA ALA A 448 11.88 8.44 11.02
C ALA A 448 12.57 8.52 9.65
N CYS A 449 13.05 9.70 9.27
CA CYS A 449 13.69 9.87 7.97
C CYS A 449 14.93 10.76 8.03
N VAL A 450 15.92 10.39 7.20
CA VAL A 450 17.02 11.27 6.81
C VAL A 450 16.63 11.96 5.51
N VAL A 451 16.54 13.29 5.54
CA VAL A 451 16.20 14.12 4.39
C VAL A 451 17.48 14.72 3.81
N VAL A 452 17.77 14.43 2.55
CA VAL A 452 19.00 14.81 1.86
C VAL A 452 18.66 15.74 0.70
N SER A 453 19.16 16.96 0.71
CA SER A 453 19.00 17.90 -0.40
C SER A 453 20.32 18.05 -1.16
N CYS A 454 20.37 17.60 -2.41
CA CYS A 454 21.55 17.66 -3.28
C CYS A 454 21.51 18.89 -4.20
N GLY A 455 21.67 20.08 -3.61
CA GLY A 455 21.71 21.36 -4.32
C GLY A 455 23.12 21.97 -4.42
N THR A 456 23.18 23.30 -4.47
CA THR A 456 24.43 24.09 -4.42
C THR A 456 25.24 23.77 -3.16
N ALA A 457 24.55 23.68 -2.03
CA ALA A 457 25.02 23.00 -0.83
C ALA A 457 24.26 21.67 -0.71
N VAL A 458 24.91 20.67 -0.11
CA VAL A 458 24.25 19.43 0.30
C VAL A 458 23.83 19.58 1.76
N THR A 459 22.57 19.29 2.06
CA THR A 459 22.08 19.21 3.44
C THR A 459 21.63 17.80 3.76
N ILE A 460 21.87 17.36 5.00
CA ILE A 460 21.47 16.04 5.49
C ILE A 460 20.83 16.25 6.86
N ASP A 461 19.53 16.09 6.91
CA ASP A 461 18.67 16.49 8.03
C ASP A 461 17.96 15.28 8.63
N ALA A 462 17.74 15.26 9.94
CA ALA A 462 17.13 14.14 10.66
C ALA A 462 15.77 14.52 11.24
N LEU A 463 14.76 13.67 10.98
CA LEU A 463 13.40 13.79 11.48
C LEU A 463 12.97 12.45 12.10
N THR A 464 12.55 12.43 13.36
CA THR A 464 12.11 11.20 14.06
C THR A 464 10.70 10.77 13.65
N ASP A 465 10.27 9.55 13.97
CA ASP A 465 8.90 9.05 13.70
C ASP A 465 7.81 9.77 14.50
N ASP A 466 8.17 10.36 15.65
CA ASP A 466 7.28 11.17 16.50
C ASP A 466 7.32 12.68 16.20
N ASN A 467 7.75 13.06 14.99
CA ASN A 467 7.70 14.44 14.47
C ASN A 467 8.64 15.44 15.15
N HIS A 468 9.85 15.01 15.52
CA HIS A 468 10.90 15.91 16.02
C HIS A 468 11.99 16.10 14.95
N TYR A 469 12.10 17.33 14.43
CA TYR A 469 13.22 17.72 13.56
C TYR A 469 14.45 17.99 14.43
N LEU A 470 15.49 17.16 14.30
CA LEU A 470 16.65 17.14 15.20
C LEU A 470 17.80 18.06 14.77
N GLY A 471 17.75 18.59 13.55
CA GLY A 471 18.88 19.27 12.92
C GLY A 471 19.56 18.41 11.86
N GLY A 472 20.70 18.90 11.37
CA GLY A 472 21.41 18.28 10.26
C GLY A 472 22.73 18.93 9.95
N THR A 473 23.46 18.36 8.98
CA THR A 473 24.73 18.89 8.49
C THR A 473 24.54 19.63 7.16
N ILE A 474 25.38 20.64 6.94
CA ILE A 474 25.50 21.36 5.66
C ILE A 474 26.93 21.15 5.16
N MET A 475 27.08 20.80 3.88
CA MET A 475 28.38 20.67 3.22
C MET A 475 28.32 21.26 1.81
N PRO A 476 29.47 21.57 1.19
CA PRO A 476 29.50 22.06 -0.19
C PRO A 476 28.88 21.02 -1.13
N GLY A 477 28.10 21.45 -2.12
CA GLY A 477 27.65 20.53 -3.18
C GLY A 477 28.76 20.18 -4.15
N PHE A 478 28.52 19.20 -5.03
CA PHE A 478 29.54 18.69 -5.96
C PHE A 478 30.25 19.77 -6.78
N HIS A 479 29.52 20.80 -7.23
CA HIS A 479 30.12 21.90 -7.99
C HIS A 479 31.04 22.76 -7.13
N LEU A 480 30.60 23.12 -5.91
CA LEU A 480 31.41 23.90 -4.97
C LEU A 480 32.63 23.13 -4.47
N MET A 481 32.51 21.83 -4.21
CA MET A 481 33.65 20.98 -3.85
C MET A 481 34.69 21.01 -4.98
N LYS A 482 34.27 20.86 -6.24
CA LYS A 482 35.16 20.95 -7.40
C LYS A 482 35.81 22.32 -7.52
N GLU A 483 35.03 23.39 -7.42
CA GLU A 483 35.50 24.78 -7.54
C GLU A 483 36.53 25.12 -6.45
N ALA A 484 36.24 24.74 -5.20
CA ALA A 484 37.16 24.93 -4.08
C ALA A 484 38.50 24.22 -4.30
N MET A 485 38.47 22.98 -4.82
CA MET A 485 39.70 22.24 -5.14
C MET A 485 40.47 22.88 -6.30
N ALA A 486 39.78 23.38 -7.33
CA ALA A 486 40.41 24.05 -8.47
C ALA A 486 41.05 25.41 -8.10
N LEU A 487 40.42 26.18 -7.20
CA LEU A 487 40.88 27.52 -6.80
C LEU A 487 42.06 27.50 -5.81
N LYS A 488 42.14 26.47 -4.95
CA LYS A 488 43.10 26.43 -3.84
C LYS A 488 44.26 25.46 -4.05
N THR A 489 44.30 24.74 -5.18
CA THR A 489 45.38 23.77 -5.45
C THR A 489 45.83 23.85 -6.91
N ALA A 490 47.14 24.05 -7.12
CA ALA A 490 47.71 24.32 -8.45
C ALA A 490 47.56 23.15 -9.45
N ASN A 491 47.35 21.92 -8.97
CA ASN A 491 47.39 20.70 -9.79
C ASN A 491 46.05 19.93 -9.90
N LEU A 492 44.97 20.39 -9.25
CA LEU A 492 43.66 19.71 -9.25
C LEU A 492 42.61 20.39 -10.14
N ASN A 493 42.97 21.45 -10.87
CA ASN A 493 42.10 22.04 -11.90
C ASN A 493 42.05 21.14 -13.15
N ARG A 494 41.37 19.99 -13.03
CA ARG A 494 41.23 18.98 -14.07
C ARG A 494 39.75 18.67 -14.33
N PRO A 495 39.41 18.11 -15.51
CA PRO A 495 38.09 17.53 -15.73
C PRO A 495 37.79 16.44 -14.68
N VAL A 496 36.53 16.40 -14.20
CA VAL A 496 36.09 15.40 -13.23
C VAL A 496 36.02 14.05 -13.93
N GLY A 497 36.63 13.03 -13.32
CA GLY A 497 36.63 11.65 -13.82
C GLY A 497 35.37 10.89 -13.45
N LYS A 498 35.46 9.56 -13.43
CA LYS A 498 34.38 8.67 -12.98
C LYS A 498 34.62 8.23 -11.54
N VAL A 499 33.54 7.81 -10.88
CA VAL A 499 33.61 7.22 -9.53
C VAL A 499 34.13 5.79 -9.63
N TYR A 500 35.13 5.46 -8.82
CA TYR A 500 35.68 4.11 -8.69
C TYR A 500 35.94 3.82 -7.21
N PRO A 501 35.77 2.56 -6.73
CA PRO A 501 36.07 2.21 -5.34
C PRO A 501 37.53 2.48 -4.93
N PHE A 502 38.47 2.30 -5.86
CA PHE A 502 39.90 2.53 -5.64
C PHE A 502 40.47 3.35 -6.80
N PRO A 503 40.30 4.67 -6.81
CA PRO A 503 40.68 5.50 -7.94
C PRO A 503 42.20 5.65 -8.03
N THR A 504 42.76 5.34 -9.21
CA THR A 504 44.21 5.42 -9.48
C THR A 504 44.62 6.65 -10.30
N THR A 505 43.69 7.56 -10.58
CA THR A 505 43.96 8.83 -11.27
C THR A 505 43.40 9.99 -10.46
N THR A 506 44.05 11.16 -10.53
CA THR A 506 43.61 12.37 -9.81
C THR A 506 42.16 12.74 -10.14
N SER A 507 41.75 12.69 -11.41
CA SER A 507 40.38 13.01 -11.83
C SER A 507 39.34 12.04 -11.26
N ASN A 508 39.65 10.75 -11.18
CA ASN A 508 38.77 9.75 -10.57
C ASN A 508 38.79 9.86 -9.03
N ALA A 509 39.92 10.21 -8.43
CA ALA A 509 40.05 10.42 -6.99
C ALA A 509 39.22 11.61 -6.51
N LEU A 510 39.22 12.71 -7.28
CA LEU A 510 38.35 13.86 -7.03
C LEU A 510 36.88 13.48 -7.14
N ALA A 511 36.49 12.77 -8.20
CA ALA A 511 35.10 12.34 -8.40
C ALA A 511 34.61 11.40 -7.28
N SER A 512 35.43 10.42 -6.91
CA SER A 512 35.10 9.43 -5.89
C SER A 512 35.08 10.07 -4.50
N GLY A 513 36.08 10.86 -4.14
CA GLY A 513 36.13 11.52 -2.83
C GLY A 513 34.98 12.49 -2.58
N MET A 514 34.53 13.25 -3.60
CA MET A 514 33.32 14.09 -3.47
C MET A 514 32.06 13.25 -3.24
N MET A 515 31.97 12.08 -3.89
CA MET A 515 30.82 11.19 -3.74
C MET A 515 30.81 10.47 -2.39
N ASP A 516 31.96 9.97 -1.97
CA ASP A 516 32.18 9.31 -0.69
C ASP A 516 31.88 10.26 0.47
N ALA A 517 32.24 11.55 0.34
CA ALA A 517 31.91 12.56 1.33
C ALA A 517 30.39 12.69 1.56
N VAL A 518 29.59 12.72 0.48
CA VAL A 518 28.13 12.83 0.58
C VAL A 518 27.50 11.52 1.07
N CYS A 519 27.89 10.38 0.48
CA CYS A 519 27.35 9.07 0.85
C CYS A 519 27.71 8.70 2.29
N GLY A 520 28.95 8.93 2.71
CA GLY A 520 29.42 8.69 4.07
C GLY A 520 28.68 9.56 5.08
N ALA A 521 28.46 10.84 4.78
CA ALA A 521 27.69 11.72 5.67
C ALA A 521 26.22 11.29 5.80
N LEU A 522 25.60 10.81 4.71
CA LEU A 522 24.26 10.26 4.72
C LEU A 522 24.18 9.02 5.61
N VAL A 523 25.06 8.04 5.38
CA VAL A 523 25.12 6.79 6.14
C VAL A 523 25.37 7.07 7.63
N MET A 524 26.25 8.03 7.95
CA MET A 524 26.48 8.46 9.32
C MET A 524 25.23 9.08 9.97
N MET A 525 24.51 9.97 9.26
CA MET A 525 23.28 10.55 9.81
C MET A 525 22.20 9.48 10.04
N HIS A 526 22.06 8.55 9.09
CA HIS A 526 21.17 7.41 9.22
C HIS A 526 21.49 6.58 10.47
N GLY A 527 22.77 6.23 10.68
CA GLY A 527 23.22 5.51 11.88
C GLY A 527 22.91 6.27 13.17
N ARG A 528 23.18 7.58 13.21
CA ARG A 528 22.87 8.44 14.37
C ARG A 528 21.37 8.48 14.67
N LEU A 529 20.54 8.63 13.65
CA LEU A 529 19.08 8.66 13.82
C LEU A 529 18.56 7.31 14.30
N LYS A 530 19.03 6.20 13.70
CA LYS A 530 18.67 4.84 14.10
C LYS A 530 19.06 4.54 15.56
N GLN A 531 20.24 4.99 16.00
CA GLN A 531 20.63 4.89 17.41
C GLN A 531 19.73 5.73 18.33
N LYS A 532 19.28 6.91 17.87
CA LYS A 532 18.44 7.82 18.66
C LYS A 532 17.02 7.29 18.87
N ILE A 533 16.42 6.67 17.85
CA ILE A 533 15.02 6.22 17.88
C ILE A 533 14.85 4.75 18.30
N GLY A 534 15.93 3.97 18.26
CA GLY A 534 15.95 2.53 18.52
C GLY A 534 16.32 1.71 17.26
N VAL A 535 17.22 0.75 17.42
CA VAL A 535 17.83 -0.02 16.31
C VAL A 535 16.83 -0.83 15.48
N GLU A 536 15.70 -1.21 16.08
CA GLU A 536 14.62 -1.96 15.43
C GLU A 536 13.68 -1.09 14.60
N LYS A 537 13.70 0.24 14.78
CA LYS A 537 12.83 1.14 14.03
C LYS A 537 13.39 1.42 12.64
N ALA A 538 12.50 1.48 11.66
CA ALA A 538 12.84 1.83 10.30
C ALA A 538 13.23 3.32 10.19
N VAL A 539 14.27 3.59 9.38
CA VAL A 539 14.68 4.94 9.01
C VAL A 539 14.67 5.03 7.49
N ASP A 540 13.79 5.87 6.94
CA ASP A 540 13.69 6.09 5.50
C ASP A 540 14.70 7.17 5.06
N ILE A 541 15.14 7.11 3.82
CA ILE A 541 16.05 8.10 3.22
C ILE A 541 15.31 8.77 2.08
N ILE A 542 15.11 10.09 2.19
CA ILE A 542 14.43 10.90 1.17
C ILE A 542 15.46 11.84 0.58
N ILE A 543 15.76 11.70 -0.71
CA ILE A 543 16.77 12.48 -1.42
C ILE A 543 16.09 13.37 -2.47
N THR A 544 16.45 14.65 -2.50
CA THR A 544 15.94 15.63 -3.46
C THR A 544 17.09 16.42 -4.12
N GLY A 545 16.78 17.18 -5.16
CA GLY A 545 17.74 18.05 -5.85
C GLY A 545 18.50 17.39 -6.99
N GLY A 546 19.23 18.20 -7.76
CA GLY A 546 19.83 17.77 -9.03
C GLY A 546 20.92 16.70 -8.90
N GLY A 547 21.49 16.52 -7.70
CA GLY A 547 22.47 15.46 -7.43
C GLY A 547 21.86 14.14 -6.93
N ALA A 548 20.54 14.05 -6.73
CA ALA A 548 19.92 12.92 -6.03
C ALA A 548 20.20 11.56 -6.69
N ALA A 549 19.98 11.46 -8.00
CA ALA A 549 20.22 10.22 -8.74
C ALA A 549 21.68 9.74 -8.65
N LYS A 550 22.64 10.67 -8.66
CA LYS A 550 24.06 10.35 -8.56
C LYS A 550 24.42 9.80 -7.17
N VAL A 551 23.82 10.35 -6.12
CA VAL A 551 24.02 9.88 -4.74
C VAL A 551 23.44 8.47 -4.58
N VAL A 552 22.20 8.23 -5.04
CA VAL A 552 21.58 6.90 -4.94
C VAL A 552 22.40 5.84 -5.68
N GLN A 553 22.91 6.16 -6.87
CA GLN A 553 23.75 5.25 -7.66
C GLN A 553 25.10 4.92 -7.00
N ALA A 554 25.58 5.80 -6.11
CA ALA A 554 26.87 5.64 -5.45
C ALA A 554 26.77 5.10 -4.01
N LEU A 555 25.55 4.98 -3.45
CA LEU A 555 25.36 4.35 -2.16
C LEU A 555 25.74 2.86 -2.21
N PRO A 556 26.29 2.30 -1.11
CA PRO A 556 26.58 0.87 -1.06
C PRO A 556 25.32 0.03 -1.33
N GLU A 557 25.42 -0.98 -2.20
CA GLU A 557 24.27 -1.79 -2.61
C GLU A 557 23.55 -2.44 -1.42
N ALA A 558 24.32 -3.00 -0.46
CA ALA A 558 23.77 -3.55 0.78
C ALA A 558 22.98 -2.51 1.59
N PHE A 559 23.47 -1.27 1.64
CA PHE A 559 22.77 -0.20 2.36
C PHE A 559 21.44 0.18 1.69
N VAL A 560 21.36 0.15 0.35
CA VAL A 560 20.12 0.41 -0.39
C VAL A 560 19.14 -0.76 -0.27
N LEU A 561 19.62 -2.01 -0.22
CA LEU A 561 18.78 -3.19 -0.02
C LEU A 561 18.19 -3.26 1.39
N ASP A 562 18.93 -2.79 2.40
CA ASP A 562 18.51 -2.84 3.80
C ASP A 562 17.60 -1.68 4.23
N ASN A 563 17.51 -0.60 3.43
CA ASN A 563 16.81 0.63 3.82
C ASN A 563 15.94 1.19 2.70
N THR A 564 14.85 1.86 3.06
CA THR A 564 13.96 2.50 2.08
C THR A 564 14.58 3.81 1.58
N VAL A 565 15.02 3.85 0.32
CA VAL A 565 15.59 5.05 -0.33
C VAL A 565 14.63 5.58 -1.40
N LYS A 566 14.23 6.85 -1.31
CA LYS A 566 13.31 7.51 -2.24
C LYS A 566 13.94 8.77 -2.82
N ILE A 567 13.88 8.92 -4.15
CA ILE A 567 14.15 10.21 -4.79
C ILE A 567 12.81 10.95 -4.91
N VAL A 568 12.74 12.16 -4.36
CA VAL A 568 11.55 13.01 -4.41
C VAL A 568 11.94 14.36 -4.97
N ASP A 569 11.48 14.68 -6.17
CA ASP A 569 11.71 15.99 -6.76
C ASP A 569 10.85 17.08 -6.10
N ASN A 570 11.43 18.27 -5.95
CA ASN A 570 10.75 19.49 -5.49
C ASN A 570 10.13 19.38 -4.09
N LEU A 571 10.85 18.74 -3.16
CA LEU A 571 10.40 18.49 -1.80
C LEU A 571 10.01 19.77 -1.03
N VAL A 572 10.70 20.90 -1.27
CA VAL A 572 10.34 22.22 -0.74
C VAL A 572 8.94 22.65 -1.17
N ILE A 573 8.59 22.46 -2.45
CA ILE A 573 7.26 22.82 -2.98
C ILE A 573 6.19 21.95 -2.32
N TYR A 574 6.46 20.66 -2.08
CA TYR A 574 5.56 19.82 -1.29
C TYR A 574 5.41 20.30 0.16
N GLY A 575 6.49 20.78 0.79
CA GLY A 575 6.40 21.38 2.12
C GLY A 575 5.55 22.64 2.17
N LEU A 576 5.71 23.52 1.17
CA LEU A 576 4.89 24.72 1.01
C LEU A 576 3.43 24.38 0.73
N LEU A 577 3.17 23.35 -0.09
CA LEU A 577 1.84 22.83 -0.37
C LEU A 577 1.17 22.34 0.93
N ASN A 578 1.85 21.46 1.68
CA ASN A 578 1.34 20.95 2.95
C ASN A 578 1.05 22.10 3.95
N TRP A 579 1.78 23.22 3.85
CA TRP A 579 1.55 24.39 4.69
C TRP A 579 0.31 25.20 4.31
N ILE A 580 0.05 25.39 3.02
CA ILE A 580 -1.15 26.12 2.58
C ILE A 580 -2.42 25.26 2.71
N GLU A 581 -2.32 23.93 2.60
CA GLU A 581 -3.45 22.99 2.78
C GLU A 581 -4.03 23.00 4.20
N GLN A 582 -3.28 23.44 5.22
CA GLN A 582 -3.76 23.51 6.62
C GLN A 582 -4.39 24.86 7.01
N LYS A 583 -4.39 25.87 6.13
CA LYS A 583 -4.78 27.26 6.49
C LYS A 583 -6.20 27.65 6.14
#